data_AF-A0A920QPQ6-F1
#
_entry.id   AF-A0A920QPQ6-F1
#
_cell.length_a   1.000
_cell.length_b   1.000
_cell.length_c   1.000
_cell.angle_alpha   90.00
_cell.angle_beta   90.00
_cell.angle_gamma   90.00
#
_symmetry.space_group_name_H-M   'P 1'
#
loop_
_entity.id
_entity.type
_entity.pdbx_description
1 polymer ?
#
loop_
_entity_poly.entity_id
_entity_poly.type
_entity_poly.pdbx_seq_one_letter_code
_entity_poly.pdbx_strand_id
1 'polypeptide(L)'
;MDLSNTIRLGGQALPEGILVKGPKYTVIAYRDKSDEIDFVSLEWNFKFFDYLRKIPLIRGLIAIIETFSLSIKSIFVMAEISDDEFDLDSIYFKLFIGLMFVAVIFLTLGIIIFIPKLTSGFITNYFLLNTSLKVWIELLLRFSIFFFYIFLYRFFEIWEKKNVSVSRS
;
A
#
# COMPACT_ATOMS: atom_id res chain seq x y z
N MET A 1 -4.81 16.11 -35.83
CA MET A 1 -4.28 15.51 -34.58
C MET A 1 -4.80 14.09 -34.53
N ASP A 2 -3.93 13.11 -34.79
CA ASP A 2 -4.28 11.69 -34.73
C ASP A 2 -4.62 11.28 -33.29
N LEU A 3 -5.88 10.91 -33.04
CA LEU A 3 -6.33 10.36 -31.75
C LEU A 3 -5.90 8.89 -31.52
N SER A 4 -5.04 8.33 -32.39
CA SER A 4 -4.62 6.92 -32.32
C SER A 4 -3.59 6.62 -31.23
N ASN A 5 -2.96 7.65 -30.64
CA ASN A 5 -2.07 7.52 -29.48
C ASN A 5 -2.72 8.15 -28.24
N THR A 6 -3.61 7.41 -27.59
CA THR A 6 -4.15 7.82 -26.29
C THR A 6 -3.00 7.85 -25.28
N ILE A 7 -2.61 9.04 -24.84
CA ILE A 7 -1.63 9.20 -23.76
C ILE A 7 -2.25 8.60 -22.49
N ARG A 8 -1.60 7.57 -21.96
CA ARG A 8 -1.99 6.99 -20.68
C ARG A 8 -1.45 7.87 -19.57
N LEU A 9 -2.36 8.53 -18.86
CA LEU A 9 -2.07 9.29 -17.66
C LEU A 9 -2.54 8.49 -16.45
N GLY A 10 -1.67 8.38 -15.46
CA GLY A 10 -2.03 7.94 -14.11
C GLY A 10 -1.98 9.13 -13.16
N GLY A 11 -2.41 8.93 -11.92
CA GLY A 11 -2.24 9.95 -10.91
C GLY A 11 -2.56 9.45 -9.51
N GLN A 12 -2.13 10.23 -8.53
CA GLN A 12 -2.39 9.99 -7.11
C GLN A 12 -2.71 11.34 -6.46
N ALA A 13 -3.68 11.34 -5.53
CA ALA A 13 -3.90 12.49 -4.66
C ALA A 13 -2.78 12.58 -3.63
N LEU A 14 -2.14 13.74 -3.54
CA LEU A 14 -1.23 14.09 -2.46
C LEU A 14 -2.01 14.96 -1.46
N PRO A 15 -1.57 15.09 -0.20
CA PRO A 15 -2.40 15.77 0.78
C PRO A 15 -2.54 17.29 0.49
N GLU A 16 -1.55 17.90 -0.15
CA GLU A 16 -1.46 19.33 -0.49
C GLU A 16 -1.47 19.57 -2.01
N GLY A 17 -1.72 18.52 -2.80
CA GLY A 17 -1.64 18.61 -4.26
C GLY A 17 -2.05 17.36 -5.02
N ILE A 18 -1.77 17.36 -6.32
CA ILE A 18 -2.13 16.28 -7.23
C ILE A 18 -0.88 15.85 -8.00
N LEU A 19 -0.62 14.55 -8.00
CA LEU A 19 0.40 13.94 -8.83
C LEU A 19 -0.23 13.39 -10.10
N VAL A 20 0.27 13.82 -11.26
CA VAL A 20 -0.09 13.31 -12.58
C VAL A 20 1.12 12.61 -13.18
N LYS A 21 1.02 11.31 -13.38
CA LYS A 21 2.06 10.47 -13.98
C LYS A 21 1.83 10.34 -15.48
N GLY A 22 2.73 10.92 -16.27
CA GLY A 22 2.85 10.65 -17.70
C GLY A 22 3.81 9.51 -18.02
N PRO A 23 3.96 9.17 -19.31
CA PRO A 23 4.86 8.09 -19.75
C PRO A 23 6.35 8.39 -19.56
N LYS A 24 6.74 9.68 -19.45
CA LYS A 24 8.14 10.11 -19.27
C LYS A 24 8.31 11.10 -18.11
N TYR A 25 7.34 12.00 -17.95
CA TYR A 25 7.36 13.02 -16.92
C TYR A 25 6.20 12.79 -15.95
N THR A 26 6.48 12.95 -14.66
CA THR A 26 5.48 13.07 -13.61
C THR A 26 5.44 14.53 -13.17
N VAL A 27 4.25 15.11 -13.07
CA VAL A 27 4.05 16.48 -12.61
C VAL A 27 3.31 16.45 -11.29
N ILE A 28 3.80 17.21 -10.33
CA ILE A 28 3.14 17.45 -9.05
C ILE A 28 2.64 18.90 -9.09
N ALA A 29 1.32 19.07 -9.05
CA ALA A 29 0.70 20.38 -8.85
C ALA A 29 0.41 20.54 -7.36
N TYR A 30 0.86 21.62 -6.74
CA TYR A 30 0.71 21.86 -5.31
C TYR A 30 0.31 23.32 -5.05
N ARG A 31 -0.22 23.57 -3.85
CA ARG A 31 -0.51 24.92 -3.38
C ARG A 31 0.66 25.39 -2.53
N ASP A 32 1.32 26.46 -2.95
CA ASP A 32 2.41 27.08 -2.19
C ASP A 32 1.86 27.80 -0.94
N LYS A 33 2.75 28.13 0.02
CA LYS A 33 2.43 28.94 1.21
C LYS A 33 1.81 30.29 0.86
N SER A 34 2.06 30.78 -0.34
CA SER A 34 1.47 32.01 -0.90
C SER A 34 0.04 31.84 -1.41
N ASP A 35 -0.57 30.65 -1.26
CA ASP A 35 -1.90 30.26 -1.76
C ASP A 35 -2.01 30.19 -3.30
N GLU A 36 -0.88 30.28 -4.00
CA GLU A 36 -0.78 30.12 -5.45
C GLU A 36 -0.55 28.65 -5.83
N ILE A 37 -0.92 28.28 -7.06
CA ILE A 37 -0.70 26.93 -7.59
C ILE A 37 0.61 26.92 -8.36
N ASP A 38 1.53 26.06 -7.94
CA ASP A 38 2.80 25.84 -8.62
C ASP A 38 3.00 24.35 -8.98
N PHE A 39 4.00 24.07 -9.80
CA PHE A 39 4.22 22.76 -10.40
C PHE A 39 5.68 22.33 -10.35
N VAL A 40 5.92 21.11 -9.86
CA VAL A 40 7.22 20.44 -9.96
C VAL A 40 7.15 19.31 -10.97
N SER A 41 8.02 19.36 -11.99
CA SER A 41 8.17 18.29 -12.97
C SER A 41 9.34 17.36 -12.61
N LEU A 42 9.06 16.07 -12.52
CA LEU A 42 10.05 15.02 -12.29
C LEU A 42 10.19 14.19 -13.57
N GLU A 43 11.40 14.07 -14.10
CA GLU A 43 11.67 13.05 -15.11
C GLU A 43 11.68 11.67 -14.43
N TRP A 44 10.74 10.82 -14.82
CA TRP A 44 10.55 9.49 -14.23
C TRP A 44 10.65 8.44 -15.32
N ASN A 45 11.86 7.95 -15.54
CA ASN A 45 12.16 7.00 -16.61
C ASN A 45 12.54 5.64 -16.02
N PHE A 46 11.54 4.85 -15.61
CA PHE A 46 11.76 3.53 -15.01
C PHE A 46 12.00 2.47 -16.09
N LYS A 47 13.13 2.56 -16.81
CA LYS A 47 13.52 1.62 -17.88
C LYS A 47 14.11 0.29 -17.39
N PHE A 48 14.07 0.04 -16.08
CA PHE A 48 14.66 -1.15 -15.51
C PHE A 48 13.85 -2.38 -15.95
N PHE A 49 14.55 -3.33 -16.58
CA PHE A 49 14.04 -4.64 -16.98
C PHE A 49 12.81 -4.66 -17.91
N ASP A 50 12.77 -3.83 -18.95
CA ASP A 50 11.68 -3.84 -19.94
C ASP A 50 11.45 -5.21 -20.58
N TYR A 51 12.50 -6.02 -20.74
CA TYR A 51 12.37 -7.41 -21.20
C TYR A 51 11.56 -8.29 -20.23
N LEU A 52 11.70 -8.07 -18.91
CA LEU A 52 10.99 -8.83 -17.88
C LEU A 52 9.54 -8.39 -17.69
N ARG A 53 9.16 -7.18 -18.15
CA ARG A 53 7.76 -6.70 -18.16
C ARG A 53 6.85 -7.52 -19.09
N LYS A 54 7.40 -8.42 -19.92
CA LYS A 54 6.64 -9.37 -20.75
C LYS A 54 6.00 -10.50 -19.93
N ILE A 55 6.54 -10.81 -18.74
CA ILE A 55 6.05 -11.91 -17.89
C ILE A 55 4.99 -11.33 -16.93
N PRO A 56 3.73 -11.82 -16.92
CA PRO A 56 2.64 -11.18 -16.16
C PRO A 56 2.89 -10.97 -14.67
N LEU A 57 3.51 -11.95 -14.01
CA LEU A 57 3.79 -11.90 -12.57
C LEU A 57 4.90 -10.88 -12.25
N ILE A 58 5.98 -10.91 -13.03
CA ILE A 58 7.10 -9.98 -12.88
C ILE A 58 6.68 -8.56 -13.26
N ARG A 59 5.82 -8.40 -14.29
CA ARG A 59 5.24 -7.12 -14.67
C ARG A 59 4.49 -6.47 -13.50
N GLY A 60 3.73 -7.25 -12.75
CA GLY A 60 3.05 -6.78 -11.54
C GLY A 60 4.04 -6.29 -10.48
N LEU A 61 5.08 -7.08 -10.19
CA LEU A 61 6.12 -6.70 -9.24
C LEU A 61 6.85 -5.41 -9.64
N ILE A 62 7.25 -5.30 -10.91
CA ILE A 62 7.89 -4.09 -11.46
C ILE A 62 6.96 -2.88 -11.31
N ALA A 63 5.67 -3.03 -11.64
CA ALA A 63 4.70 -1.94 -11.53
C ALA A 63 4.48 -1.50 -10.08
N ILE A 64 4.47 -2.44 -9.13
CA ILE A 64 4.37 -2.14 -7.69
C ILE A 64 5.59 -1.36 -7.23
N ILE A 65 6.82 -1.83 -7.53
CA ILE A 65 8.06 -1.14 -7.16
C ILE A 65 8.10 0.25 -7.77
N GLU A 66 7.81 0.36 -9.06
CA GLU A 66 7.82 1.64 -9.78
C GLU A 66 6.83 2.64 -9.17
N THR A 67 5.62 2.19 -8.82
CA THR A 67 4.60 3.05 -8.21
C THR A 67 4.99 3.42 -6.78
N PHE A 68 5.47 2.46 -5.99
CA PHE A 68 5.89 2.68 -4.61
C PHE A 68 7.06 3.66 -4.50
N SER A 69 8.09 3.50 -5.35
CA SER A 69 9.21 4.44 -5.42
C SER A 69 8.74 5.84 -5.82
N LEU A 70 7.77 5.95 -6.72
CA LEU A 70 7.20 7.23 -7.10
C LEU A 70 6.43 7.87 -5.94
N SER A 71 5.60 7.10 -5.24
CA SER A 71 4.84 7.58 -4.08
C SER A 71 5.75 8.08 -2.95
N ILE A 72 6.83 7.34 -2.64
CA ILE A 72 7.83 7.79 -1.66
C ILE A 72 8.49 9.09 -2.11
N LYS A 73 8.93 9.17 -3.37
CA LYS A 73 9.56 10.37 -3.89
C LYS A 73 8.62 11.58 -3.85
N SER A 74 7.34 11.39 -4.16
CA SER A 74 6.36 12.48 -4.10
C SER A 74 6.13 13.00 -2.69
N ILE A 75 6.15 12.12 -1.68
CA ILE A 75 6.05 12.54 -0.28
C ILE A 75 7.25 13.42 0.09
N PHE A 76 8.47 13.01 -0.30
CA PHE A 76 9.67 13.79 0.00
C PHE A 76 9.70 15.14 -0.71
N VAL A 77 9.27 15.20 -1.98
CA VAL A 77 9.15 16.48 -2.70
C VAL A 77 8.15 17.40 -2.00
N MET A 78 7.01 16.88 -1.53
CA MET A 78 6.02 17.69 -0.81
C MET A 78 6.53 18.19 0.55
N ALA A 79 7.30 17.36 1.27
CA ALA A 79 7.92 17.77 2.54
C ALA A 79 8.95 18.89 2.34
N GLU A 80 9.80 18.79 1.30
CA GLU A 80 10.79 19.81 0.95
C GLU A 80 10.13 21.14 0.56
N ILE A 81 9.05 21.08 -0.20
CA ILE A 81 8.24 22.27 -0.57
C ILE A 81 7.58 22.91 0.66
N SER A 82 7.11 22.10 1.62
CA SER A 82 6.42 22.59 2.81
C SER A 82 7.38 23.24 3.82
N ASP A 83 8.70 23.20 3.56
CA ASP A 83 9.75 23.62 4.49
C ASP A 83 9.60 22.93 5.85
N ASP A 84 9.09 21.70 5.84
CA ASP A 84 9.14 20.89 7.03
C ASP A 84 10.63 20.60 7.29
N GLU A 85 11.14 20.91 8.50
CA GLU A 85 12.53 20.65 8.93
C GLU A 85 12.81 19.13 9.08
N PHE A 86 12.38 18.30 8.13
CA PHE A 86 12.78 16.91 8.04
C PHE A 86 14.12 16.84 7.33
N ASP A 87 15.19 16.61 8.10
CA ASP A 87 16.47 16.16 7.53
C ASP A 87 16.31 14.70 7.05
N LEU A 88 15.83 14.56 5.82
CA LEU A 88 15.57 13.27 5.16
C LEU A 88 16.85 12.48 4.93
N ASP A 89 18.00 13.16 4.85
CA ASP A 89 19.30 12.53 4.66
C ASP A 89 19.94 12.07 5.97
N SER A 90 19.43 12.54 7.09
CA SER A 90 19.80 12.09 8.43
C SER A 90 19.79 10.57 8.53
N ILE A 91 20.92 10.03 8.99
CA ILE A 91 21.06 8.60 9.29
C ILE A 91 20.02 8.14 10.31
N TYR A 92 19.63 9.01 11.24
CA TYR A 92 18.62 8.71 12.25
C TYR A 92 17.22 8.56 11.64
N PHE A 93 16.86 9.41 10.68
CA PHE A 93 15.57 9.32 9.99
C PHE A 93 15.45 8.04 9.15
N LYS A 94 16.49 7.72 8.37
CA LYS A 94 16.56 6.48 7.57
C LYS A 94 16.50 5.23 8.46
N LEU A 95 17.21 5.25 9.60
CA LEU A 95 17.18 4.15 10.57
C LEU A 95 15.79 4.03 11.22
N PHE A 96 15.15 5.15 11.57
CA PHE A 96 13.82 5.16 12.17
C PHE A 96 12.77 4.55 11.24
N ILE A 97 12.72 4.96 9.97
CA ILE A 97 11.81 4.35 8.97
C ILE A 97 12.10 2.86 8.82
N GLY A 98 13.38 2.47 8.74
CA GLY A 98 13.77 1.06 8.66
C GLY A 98 13.29 0.23 9.85
N LEU A 99 13.47 0.74 11.07
CA LEU A 99 13.02 0.09 12.30
C LEU A 99 11.49 0.01 12.37
N MET A 100 10.77 1.07 11.99
CA MET A 100 9.31 1.04 11.91
C MET A 100 8.83 -0.05 10.95
N PHE A 101 9.46 -0.17 9.78
CA PHE A 101 9.07 -1.17 8.79
C PHE A 101 9.26 -2.60 9.33
N VAL A 102 10.41 -2.87 9.97
CA VAL A 102 10.68 -4.15 10.63
C VAL A 102 9.69 -4.42 11.76
N ALA A 103 9.39 -3.41 12.58
CA ALA A 103 8.43 -3.53 13.68
C ALA A 103 7.03 -3.88 13.18
N VAL A 104 6.55 -3.23 12.11
CA VAL A 104 5.25 -3.51 11.50
C VAL A 104 5.18 -4.92 10.94
N ILE A 105 6.22 -5.38 10.23
CA ILE A 105 6.29 -6.76 9.71
C ILE A 105 6.25 -7.75 10.87
N PHE A 106 7.08 -7.54 11.89
CA PHE A 106 7.14 -8.42 13.05
C PHE A 106 5.81 -8.46 13.81
N LEU A 107 5.18 -7.31 14.02
CA LEU A 107 3.87 -7.19 14.65
C LEU A 107 2.80 -7.92 13.84
N THR A 108 2.78 -7.73 12.52
CA THR A 108 1.79 -8.34 11.63
C THR A 108 1.93 -9.87 11.63
N LEU A 109 3.15 -10.39 11.45
CA LEU A 109 3.43 -11.82 11.52
C LEU A 109 3.11 -12.38 12.92
N GLY A 110 3.47 -11.62 13.96
CA GLY A 110 3.15 -11.94 15.35
C GLY A 110 1.65 -12.11 15.55
N ILE A 111 0.84 -11.13 15.13
CA ILE A 111 -0.63 -11.19 15.22
C ILE A 111 -1.18 -12.41 14.47
N ILE A 112 -0.78 -12.62 13.22
CA ILE A 112 -1.28 -13.71 12.37
C ILE A 112 -0.94 -15.09 12.95
N ILE A 113 0.22 -15.25 13.58
CA ILE A 113 0.65 -16.54 14.15
C ILE A 113 0.10 -16.73 15.56
N PHE A 114 0.12 -15.68 16.37
CA PHE A 114 -0.17 -15.73 17.81
C PHE A 114 -1.67 -15.78 18.09
N ILE A 115 -2.51 -15.02 17.36
CA ILE A 115 -3.96 -15.02 17.58
C ILE A 115 -4.57 -16.42 17.41
N PRO A 116 -4.33 -17.15 16.29
CA PRO A 116 -4.88 -18.50 16.12
C PRO A 116 -4.34 -19.47 17.17
N LYS A 117 -3.06 -19.34 17.55
CA LYS A 117 -2.40 -20.22 18.52
C LYS A 117 -2.94 -20.03 19.94
N LEU A 118 -3.16 -18.79 20.37
CA LEU A 118 -3.82 -18.52 21.65
C LEU A 118 -5.24 -19.07 21.66
N THR A 119 -6.01 -18.75 20.62
CA THR A 119 -7.42 -19.16 20.51
C THR A 119 -7.56 -20.70 20.54
N SER A 120 -6.74 -21.41 19.76
CA SER A 120 -6.74 -22.88 19.77
C SER A 120 -6.26 -23.46 21.10
N GLY A 121 -5.27 -22.83 21.75
CA GLY A 121 -4.77 -23.23 23.06
C GLY A 121 -5.85 -23.16 24.15
N PHE A 122 -6.61 -22.07 24.22
CA PHE A 122 -7.71 -21.92 25.18
C PHE A 122 -8.79 -23.00 25.00
N ILE A 123 -9.21 -23.25 23.75
CA ILE A 123 -10.25 -24.24 23.43
C ILE A 123 -9.77 -25.66 23.74
N THR A 124 -8.56 -26.02 23.29
CA THR A 124 -8.07 -27.39 23.38
C THR A 124 -7.61 -27.79 24.79
N ASN A 125 -7.14 -26.84 25.59
CA ASN A 125 -6.77 -27.09 26.99
C ASN A 125 -7.99 -27.20 27.90
N TYR A 126 -9.08 -26.49 27.59
CA TYR A 126 -10.36 -26.67 28.30
C TYR A 126 -10.95 -28.07 28.06
N PHE A 127 -10.81 -28.61 26.85
CA PHE A 127 -11.37 -29.92 26.47
C PHE A 127 -10.42 -31.12 26.61
N LEU A 128 -9.21 -30.96 27.16
CA LEU A 128 -8.21 -32.04 27.36
C LEU A 128 -8.01 -32.94 26.13
N LEU A 129 -7.94 -32.35 24.93
CA LEU A 129 -7.91 -33.10 23.67
C LEU A 129 -6.54 -33.74 23.38
N ASN A 130 -6.55 -34.87 22.65
CA ASN A 130 -5.34 -35.52 22.13
C ASN A 130 -4.56 -34.59 21.18
N THR A 131 -3.23 -34.74 21.12
CA THR A 131 -2.33 -33.89 20.32
C THR A 131 -2.76 -33.78 18.85
N SER A 132 -3.21 -34.86 18.23
CA SER A 132 -3.70 -34.84 16.84
C SER A 132 -4.95 -33.98 16.65
N LEU A 133 -5.91 -34.04 17.57
CA LEU A 133 -7.13 -33.22 17.51
C LEU A 133 -6.82 -31.73 17.72
N LYS A 134 -5.82 -31.41 18.54
CA LYS A 134 -5.36 -30.01 18.72
C LYS A 134 -4.88 -29.40 17.41
N VAL A 135 -4.09 -30.14 16.63
CA VAL A 135 -3.58 -29.69 15.32
C VAL A 135 -4.72 -29.44 14.34
N TRP A 136 -5.69 -30.35 14.26
CA TRP A 136 -6.85 -30.19 13.37
C TRP A 136 -7.71 -28.97 13.74
N ILE A 137 -7.95 -28.74 15.04
CA ILE A 137 -8.72 -27.58 15.51
C ILE A 137 -7.96 -26.28 15.22
N GLU A 138 -6.65 -26.25 15.39
CA GLU A 138 -5.84 -25.07 15.04
C GLU A 138 -5.93 -24.73 13.55
N LEU A 139 -5.83 -25.75 12.69
CA LEU A 139 -5.97 -25.56 11.24
C LEU A 139 -7.36 -25.06 10.87
N LEU A 140 -8.41 -25.67 11.44
CA LEU A 140 -9.80 -25.27 11.19
C LEU A 140 -10.08 -23.83 11.65
N LEU A 141 -9.54 -23.42 12.81
CA LEU A 141 -9.60 -22.05 13.28
C LEU A 141 -8.91 -21.06 12.32
N ARG A 142 -7.71 -21.39 11.82
CA ARG A 142 -7.02 -20.53 10.83
C ARG A 142 -7.86 -20.35 9.57
N PHE A 143 -8.41 -21.43 9.02
CA PHE A 143 -9.29 -21.35 7.85
C PHE A 143 -10.56 -20.55 8.14
N SER A 144 -11.19 -20.76 9.30
CA SER A 144 -12.38 -20.03 9.70
C SER A 144 -12.12 -18.52 9.79
N ILE A 145 -11.00 -18.11 10.40
CA ILE A 145 -10.59 -16.70 10.48
C ILE A 145 -10.33 -16.14 9.09
N PHE A 146 -9.64 -16.89 8.21
CA PHE A 146 -9.36 -16.47 6.85
C PHE A 146 -10.63 -16.23 6.02
N PHE A 147 -11.58 -17.17 6.04
CA PHE A 147 -12.85 -17.00 5.34
C PHE A 147 -13.70 -15.88 5.95
N PHE A 148 -13.71 -15.76 7.28
CA PHE A 148 -14.39 -14.68 7.97
C PHE A 148 -13.84 -13.32 7.55
N TYR A 149 -12.51 -13.18 7.43
CA TYR A 149 -11.86 -11.98 6.92
C TYR A 149 -12.31 -11.64 5.49
N ILE A 150 -12.32 -12.62 4.57
CA ILE A 150 -12.78 -12.40 3.19
C ILE A 150 -14.26 -11.99 3.16
N PHE A 151 -15.09 -12.62 3.99
CA PHE A 151 -16.50 -12.29 4.09
C PHE A 151 -16.70 -10.84 4.54
N LEU A 152 -15.98 -10.41 5.57
CA LEU A 152 -16.06 -9.05 6.12
C LEU A 152 -15.54 -8.01 5.12
N TYR A 153 -14.44 -8.30 4.42
CA TYR A 153 -13.93 -7.46 3.34
C TYR A 153 -14.97 -7.29 2.22
N ARG A 154 -15.55 -8.39 1.73
CA ARG A 154 -16.58 -8.37 0.70
C ARG A 154 -17.81 -7.58 1.15
N PHE A 155 -18.23 -7.76 2.40
CA PHE A 155 -19.37 -7.03 2.96
C PHE A 155 -19.11 -5.52 2.98
N PHE A 156 -17.91 -5.10 3.39
CA PHE A 156 -17.52 -3.70 3.41
C PHE A 156 -17.43 -3.10 2.00
N GLU A 157 -16.86 -3.82 1.03
CA GLU A 157 -16.78 -3.37 -0.37
C GLU A 157 -18.17 -3.14 -0.98
N ILE A 158 -19.13 -4.03 -0.70
CA ILE A 158 -20.51 -3.90 -1.17
C ILE A 158 -21.18 -2.68 -0.53
N TRP A 159 -20.94 -2.46 0.76
CA TRP A 159 -21.50 -1.32 1.49
C TRP A 159 -20.95 0.02 0.97
N GLU A 160 -19.64 0.09 0.70
CA GLU A 160 -18.99 1.28 0.12
C GLU A 160 -19.54 1.60 -1.28
N LYS A 161 -19.66 0.61 -2.17
CA LYS A 161 -20.25 0.80 -3.51
C LYS A 161 -21.69 1.33 -3.45
N LYS A 162 -22.47 0.87 -2.47
CA LYS A 162 -23.86 1.32 -2.28
C LYS A 162 -23.91 2.79 -1.85
N ASN A 163 -23.06 3.22 -0.91
CA ASN A 163 -23.04 4.61 -0.42
C ASN A 163 -22.49 5.60 -1.45
N VAL A 164 -21.50 5.21 -2.26
CA VAL A 164 -20.96 6.08 -3.33
C VAL A 164 -21.98 6.31 -4.45
N SER A 165 -22.88 5.36 -4.72
CA SER A 165 -23.94 5.52 -5.72
C SER A 165 -25.05 6.50 -5.33
N VAL A 166 -25.31 6.67 -4.03
CA VAL A 166 -26.37 7.55 -3.50
C VAL A 166 -25.91 9.02 -3.43
N SER A 167 -24.59 9.28 -3.35
CA SER A 167 -24.02 10.64 -3.36
C SER A 167 -23.95 11.27 -4.76
N ARG A 168 -24.24 10.53 -5.84
CA ARG A 168 -24.19 11.00 -7.24
C ARG A 168 -25.57 11.17 -7.90
N SER A 169 -26.64 11.01 -7.14
CA SER A 169 -28.03 11.29 -7.55
C SER A 169 -28.58 12.46 -6.75
#